data_AF-A0A927JMW1-F1
#
_entry.id   AF-A0A927JMW1-F1
#
_cell.length_a   1.000
_cell.length_b   1.000
_cell.length_c   1.000
_cell.angle_alpha   90.00
_cell.angle_beta   90.00
_cell.angle_gamma   90.00
#
_symmetry.space_group_name_H-M   'P 1'
#
loop_
_entity.id
_entity.type
_entity.pdbx_description
1 polymer ?
#
loop_
_entity_poly.entity_id
_entity_poly.type
_entity_poly.pdbx_seq_one_letter_code
_entity_poly.pdbx_strand_id
1 'polypeptide(L)'
;MWQLGAEAGAVMALRMARIAAGGPAGTAEARLMVSEKVRAAIELQTRLMTGGLGHTPLSGTQATLKHYRGKVAANSKRLNRKR
;
A
#
# COMPACT_ATOMS: atom_id res chain seq x y z
N MET A 1 -0.83 -10.23 -12.32
CA MET A 1 -1.76 -10.13 -11.15
C MET A 1 -1.17 -10.84 -9.93
N TRP A 2 -0.63 -12.05 -10.11
CA TRP A 2 0.08 -12.84 -9.08
C TRP A 2 1.28 -12.15 -8.42
N GLN A 3 2.10 -11.39 -9.19
CA GLN A 3 3.24 -10.65 -8.64
C GLN A 3 2.84 -9.62 -7.56
N LEU A 4 1.69 -8.94 -7.72
CA LEU A 4 1.24 -7.96 -6.73
C LEU A 4 0.84 -8.64 -5.42
N GLY A 5 0.15 -9.79 -5.49
CA GLY A 5 -0.26 -10.53 -4.30
C GLY A 5 0.95 -11.03 -3.51
N ALA A 6 1.95 -11.60 -4.20
CA ALA A 6 3.19 -12.04 -3.59
C ALA A 6 3.99 -10.88 -2.98
N GLU A 7 4.14 -9.76 -3.70
CA GLU A 7 4.85 -8.58 -3.20
C GLU A 7 4.14 -7.95 -1.99
N ALA A 8 2.80 -7.83 -2.04
CA ALA A 8 2.01 -7.33 -0.93
C ALA A 8 2.13 -8.26 0.30
N GLY A 9 2.11 -9.57 0.09
CA GLY A 9 2.33 -10.57 1.15
C GLY A 9 3.70 -10.41 1.82
N ALA A 10 4.77 -10.30 1.03
CA ALA A 10 6.12 -10.09 1.55
C ALA A 10 6.26 -8.75 2.32
N VAL A 11 5.70 -7.67 1.80
CA VAL A 11 5.64 -6.37 2.50
C VAL A 11 4.95 -6.51 3.84
N MET A 12 3.79 -7.17 3.89
CA MET A 12 3.05 -7.37 5.12
C MET A 12 3.83 -8.23 6.13
N ALA A 13 4.45 -9.32 5.68
CA ALA A 13 5.29 -10.16 6.54
C ALA A 13 6.42 -9.35 7.21
N LEU A 14 7.15 -8.55 6.44
CA LEU A 14 8.24 -7.70 6.96
C LEU A 14 7.74 -6.65 7.96
N ARG A 15 6.59 -6.03 7.69
CA ARG A 15 5.99 -5.03 8.59
C ARG A 15 5.49 -5.67 9.89
N MET A 16 4.86 -6.84 9.79
CA MET A 16 4.43 -7.60 10.97
C MET A 16 5.62 -8.05 11.81
N ALA A 17 6.72 -8.49 11.20
CA ALA A 17 7.95 -8.82 11.92
C ALA A 17 8.50 -7.60 12.69
N ARG A 18 8.51 -6.41 12.09
CA ARG A 18 8.91 -5.16 12.78
C ARG A 18 7.99 -4.79 13.94
N ILE A 19 6.69 -4.99 13.79
CA ILE A 19 5.72 -4.72 14.85
C ILE A 19 5.89 -5.73 16.00
N ALA A 20 6.06 -7.01 15.68
CA ALA A 20 6.25 -8.08 16.65
C ALA A 20 7.56 -7.93 17.45
N ALA A 21 8.62 -7.37 16.83
CA ALA A 21 9.85 -7.01 17.52
C ALA A 21 9.65 -5.91 18.60
N GLY A 22 8.53 -5.18 18.55
CA GLY A 22 8.14 -4.20 19.56
C GLY A 22 8.99 -2.93 19.59
N GLY A 23 8.95 -2.24 20.72
CA GLY A 23 9.68 -1.00 20.96
C GLY A 23 9.25 0.19 20.09
N PRO A 24 9.99 1.31 20.14
CA PRO A 24 9.63 2.53 19.41
C PRO A 24 9.55 2.33 17.90
N ALA A 25 10.39 1.46 17.34
CA ALA A 25 10.41 1.16 15.91
C ALA A 25 9.15 0.40 15.47
N GLY A 26 8.68 -0.57 16.26
CA GLY A 26 7.43 -1.30 16.01
C GLY A 26 6.21 -0.39 16.09
N THR A 27 6.12 0.48 17.11
CA THR A 27 5.04 1.45 17.24
C THR A 27 5.02 2.45 16.08
N ALA A 28 6.20 2.95 15.66
CA ALA A 28 6.32 3.83 14.51
C ALA A 28 5.86 3.14 13.21
N GLU A 29 6.22 1.87 13.02
CA GLU A 29 5.81 1.08 11.86
C GLU A 29 4.28 0.87 11.83
N ALA A 30 3.65 0.58 12.98
CA ALA A 30 2.20 0.45 13.08
C ALA A 30 1.47 1.77 12.73
N ARG A 31 1.93 2.91 13.27
CA ARG A 31 1.36 4.23 12.93
C ARG A 31 1.54 4.58 11.46
N LEU A 32 2.71 4.27 10.89
CA LEU A 32 2.99 4.47 9.48
C LEU A 32 2.03 3.64 8.60
N MET A 33 1.82 2.36 8.94
CA MET A 33 0.89 1.48 8.22
C MET A 33 -0.54 2.01 8.19
N VAL A 34 -1.04 2.57 9.28
CA VAL A 34 -2.39 3.14 9.35
C VAL A 34 -2.45 4.41 8.49
N SER A 35 -1.47 5.29 8.63
CA SER A 35 -1.38 6.54 7.86
C SER A 35 -1.35 6.29 6.35
N GLU A 36 -0.60 5.27 5.91
CA GLU A 36 -0.53 4.86 4.51
C GLU A 36 -1.87 4.32 3.99
N LYS A 37 -2.61 3.55 4.78
CA LYS A 37 -3.95 3.05 4.41
C LYS A 37 -4.95 4.19 4.28
N VAL A 38 -4.99 5.09 5.26
CA VAL A 38 -5.87 6.26 5.24
C VAL A 38 -5.58 7.12 4.02
N ARG A 39 -4.30 7.42 3.77
CA ARG A 39 -3.88 8.18 2.58
C ARG A 39 -4.27 7.48 1.28
N ALA A 40 -4.04 6.18 1.16
CA ALA A 40 -4.39 5.44 -0.06
C ALA A 40 -5.91 5.43 -0.30
N ALA A 41 -6.71 5.32 0.75
CA ALA A 41 -8.17 5.39 0.68
C ALA A 41 -8.65 6.78 0.24
N ILE A 42 -8.12 7.85 0.84
CA ILE A 42 -8.43 9.23 0.44
C ILE A 42 -8.06 9.45 -1.03
N GLU A 43 -6.85 9.09 -1.44
CA GLU A 43 -6.40 9.27 -2.82
C GLU A 43 -7.28 8.48 -3.83
N LEU A 44 -7.72 7.27 -3.47
CA LEU A 44 -8.61 6.48 -4.31
C LEU A 44 -10.01 7.09 -4.39
N GLN A 45 -10.57 7.53 -3.25
CA GLN A 45 -11.86 8.20 -3.17
C GLN A 45 -11.87 9.50 -3.98
N THR A 46 -10.81 10.32 -3.87
CA THR A 46 -10.68 11.53 -4.67
C THR A 46 -10.64 11.20 -6.16
N ARG A 47 -9.90 10.17 -6.58
CA ARG A 47 -9.89 9.72 -7.99
C ARG A 47 -11.25 9.22 -8.44
N LEU A 48 -12.00 8.53 -7.58
CA LEU A 48 -13.36 8.11 -7.89
C LEU A 48 -14.27 9.33 -8.12
N MET A 49 -14.28 10.28 -7.18
CA MET A 49 -15.13 11.47 -7.23
C MET A 49 -14.79 12.41 -8.40
N THR A 50 -13.53 12.44 -8.83
CA THR A 50 -13.06 13.26 -9.96
C THR A 50 -13.12 12.54 -11.30
N GLY A 51 -13.61 11.30 -11.35
CA GLY A 51 -13.62 10.48 -12.57
C GLY A 51 -12.23 9.94 -13.00
N GLY A 52 -11.18 10.18 -12.21
CA GLY A 52 -9.81 9.71 -12.46
C GLY A 52 -9.59 8.19 -12.35
N LEU A 53 -10.63 7.40 -12.08
CA LEU A 53 -10.61 5.94 -12.21
C LEU A 53 -11.06 5.45 -13.60
N GLY A 54 -11.61 6.34 -14.43
CA GLY A 54 -12.19 5.98 -15.72
C GLY A 54 -13.71 5.76 -15.65
N HIS A 55 -14.32 5.69 -16.83
CA HIS A 55 -15.79 5.74 -16.97
C HIS A 55 -16.43 4.35 -17.14
N THR A 56 -15.63 3.29 -17.18
CA THR A 56 -16.12 1.91 -17.31
C THR A 56 -15.63 1.04 -16.15
N PRO A 57 -16.36 -0.05 -15.78
CA PRO A 57 -15.92 -0.96 -14.73
C PRO A 57 -14.50 -1.52 -14.96
N LEU A 58 -14.15 -1.84 -16.21
CA LEU A 58 -12.83 -2.33 -16.55
C LEU A 58 -11.73 -1.27 -16.34
N SER A 59 -11.95 -0.04 -16.81
CA SER A 59 -10.98 1.05 -16.58
C SER A 59 -10.83 1.37 -15.09
N GLY A 60 -11.95 1.39 -14.35
CA GLY A 60 -12.01 1.60 -12.90
C GLY A 60 -11.19 0.58 -12.12
N THR A 61 -11.35 -0.70 -12.43
CA THR A 61 -10.59 -1.78 -11.78
C THR A 61 -9.10 -1.69 -12.12
N GLN A 62 -8.73 -1.42 -13.37
CA GLN A 62 -7.33 -1.25 -13.76
C GLN A 62 -6.66 -0.05 -13.08
N ALA A 63 -7.34 1.10 -13.01
CA ALA A 63 -6.84 2.29 -12.34
C ALA A 63 -6.68 2.06 -10.82
N THR A 64 -7.63 1.36 -10.21
CA THR A 64 -7.58 0.96 -8.80
C THR A 64 -6.40 0.01 -8.53
N LEU A 65 -6.20 -1.00 -9.37
CA LEU A 65 -5.06 -1.92 -9.24
C LEU A 65 -3.72 -1.20 -9.45
N LYS A 66 -3.64 -0.28 -10.42
CA LYS A 66 -2.43 0.54 -10.65
C LYS A 66 -2.10 1.40 -9.43
N HIS A 67 -3.12 2.00 -8.81
CA HIS A 67 -2.98 2.77 -7.58
C HIS A 67 -2.33 1.95 -6.45
N TYR A 68 -2.90 0.80 -6.13
CA TYR A 68 -2.36 -0.05 -5.06
C TYR A 68 -0.99 -0.65 -5.39
N ARG A 69 -0.73 -1.02 -6.66
CA ARG A 69 0.61 -1.48 -7.10
C ARG A 69 1.69 -0.46 -6.78
N GLY A 70 1.46 0.81 -7.11
CA GLY A 70 2.44 1.87 -6.82
C GLY A 70 2.73 1.99 -5.32
N LYS A 71 1.70 1.85 -4.47
CA LYS A 71 1.88 1.89 -3.02
C LYS A 71 2.66 0.68 -2.50
N VAL A 72 2.34 -0.54 -2.96
CA VAL A 72 3.06 -1.77 -2.57
C VAL A 72 4.53 -1.71 -3.00
N ALA A 73 4.83 -1.25 -4.22
CA ALA A 73 6.20 -1.10 -4.70
C ALA A 73 7.00 -0.09 -3.85
N ALA A 74 6.39 1.05 -3.49
CA ALA A 74 7.03 2.04 -2.61
C ALA A 74 7.32 1.47 -1.20
N ASN A 75 6.40 0.65 -0.69
CA ASN A 75 6.56 -0.07 0.57
C ASN A 75 7.73 -1.05 0.52
N SER A 76 7.74 -1.91 -0.50
CA SER A 76 8.80 -2.89 -0.77
C SER A 76 10.16 -2.22 -0.84
N LYS A 77 10.28 -1.14 -1.63
CA LYS A 77 11.51 -0.35 -1.74
C LYS A 77 11.99 0.22 -0.40
N ARG A 78 11.10 0.76 0.42
CA ARG A 78 11.45 1.32 1.75
C ARG A 78 11.95 0.22 2.69
N LEU A 79 11.29 -0.93 2.70
CA LEU A 79 11.63 -2.05 3.59
C LEU A 79 12.94 -2.71 3.20
N ASN A 80 13.24 -2.79 1.90
CA ASN A 80 14.47 -3.37 1.37
C ASN A 80 15.67 -2.40 1.39
N ARG A 81 15.46 -1.11 1.66
CA ARG A 81 16.58 -0.18 1.86
C ARG A 81 17.27 -0.53 3.18
N LYS A 82 18.54 -0.95 3.11
CA LYS A 82 19.40 -1.13 4.29
C LYS A 82 19.31 0.12 5.16
N ARG A 83 19.06 -0.07 6.45
CA ARG A 83 19.15 1.01 7.45
C ARG A 83 20.60 1.35 7.69
#